data_AF-A0A0E1RZ36-F1
#
_entry.id   AF-A0A0E1RZ36-F1
#
_cell.length_a   1.000
_cell.length_b   1.000
_cell.length_c   1.000
_cell.angle_alpha   90.00
_cell.angle_beta   90.00
_cell.angle_gamma   90.00
#
_symmetry.space_group_name_H-M   'P 1'
#
loop_
_entity.id
_entity.type
_entity.pdbx_description
1 polymer ?
#
loop_
_entity_poly.entity_id
_entity_poly.type
_entity_poly.pdbx_seq_one_letter_code
_entity_poly.pdbx_strand_id
1 'polypeptide(L)'
;MKLPHNHYHDVLCSLEPKVRDELQQHEQCEIQKLKDSYMRSLQEWKKHSQESKSELSSQTFFKKSHINWIIVIFPALLDLIKTEQCKLKLTNEKMMENGWHAGGDKKTLYIHAINTLANSSFKYHVIQHILQGMGRDYCGCPEKIVILTEFFCMWLQKQGYCVAAVYSSMSVED
;
A
#
# COMPACT_ATOMS: atom_id res chain seq x y z
N MET A 1 -19.57 26.23 -22.77
CA MET A 1 -20.08 25.28 -21.76
C MET A 1 -19.22 25.46 -20.51
N LYS A 2 -19.80 25.76 -19.34
CA LYS A 2 -19.03 25.97 -18.10
C LYS A 2 -18.96 24.63 -17.38
N LEU A 3 -17.75 24.12 -17.12
CA LEU A 3 -17.59 22.88 -16.37
C LEU A 3 -18.11 23.09 -14.93
N PRO A 4 -18.75 22.08 -14.32
CA PRO A 4 -19.12 22.14 -12.91
C PRO A 4 -17.86 22.28 -12.04
N HIS A 5 -18.02 22.83 -10.84
CA HIS A 5 -16.92 22.94 -9.89
C HIS A 5 -16.46 21.54 -9.48
N ASN A 6 -15.14 21.35 -9.42
CA ASN A 6 -14.58 20.13 -8.86
C ASN A 6 -14.74 20.18 -7.33
N HIS A 7 -15.30 19.13 -6.75
CA HIS A 7 -15.46 18.99 -5.31
C HIS A 7 -14.43 17.98 -4.79
N TYR A 8 -13.66 18.40 -3.80
CA TYR A 8 -12.67 17.56 -3.13
C TYR A 8 -13.14 17.25 -1.71
N HIS A 9 -13.15 15.96 -1.37
CA HIS A 9 -13.55 15.49 -0.05
C HIS A 9 -12.57 14.43 0.45
N ASP A 10 -11.97 14.67 1.62
CA ASP A 10 -11.19 13.66 2.33
C ASP A 10 -12.13 12.71 3.06
N VAL A 11 -11.97 11.41 2.82
CA VAL A 11 -12.71 10.37 3.55
C VAL A 11 -11.80 9.72 4.59
N LEU A 12 -12.09 9.98 5.86
CA LEU A 12 -11.35 9.41 6.99
C LEU A 12 -11.71 7.93 7.16
N CYS A 13 -10.73 7.05 6.94
CA CYS A 13 -10.86 5.62 7.17
C CYS A 13 -10.19 5.26 8.49
N SER A 14 -10.97 4.71 9.43
CA SER A 14 -10.44 4.32 10.74
C SER A 14 -9.56 3.07 10.64
N LEU A 15 -8.60 2.98 11.54
CA LEU A 15 -7.84 1.75 11.81
C LEU A 15 -8.26 1.22 13.18
N GLU A 16 -8.37 -0.11 13.28
CA GLU A 16 -8.57 -0.76 14.57
C GLU A 16 -7.48 -0.33 15.56
N PRO A 17 -7.82 -0.03 16.83
CA PRO A 17 -6.85 0.40 17.83
C PRO A 17 -5.64 -0.53 17.93
N LYS A 18 -5.87 -1.85 17.94
CA LYS A 18 -4.80 -2.84 17.99
C LYS A 18 -3.81 -2.72 16.83
N VAL A 19 -4.31 -2.59 15.60
CA VAL A 19 -3.48 -2.44 14.40
C VAL A 19 -2.67 -1.14 14.47
N ARG A 20 -3.30 -0.06 14.92
CA ARG A 20 -2.66 1.24 15.09
C ARG A 20 -1.52 1.19 16.12
N ASP A 21 -1.78 0.59 17.27
CA ASP A 21 -0.81 0.48 18.36
C ASP A 21 0.41 -0.35 17.94
N GLU A 22 0.17 -1.47 17.24
CA GLU A 22 1.25 -2.32 16.71
C GLU A 22 2.09 -1.58 15.65
N LEU A 23 1.44 -0.85 14.73
CA LEU A 23 2.13 -0.04 13.73
C LEU A 23 2.97 1.07 14.36
N GLN A 24 2.42 1.74 15.37
CA GLN A 24 3.11 2.80 16.09
C GLN A 24 4.33 2.25 16.86
N GLN A 25 4.20 1.08 17.49
CA GLN A 25 5.31 0.42 18.16
C GLN A 25 6.42 0.03 17.17
N HIS A 26 6.05 -0.50 15.99
CA HIS A 26 7.01 -0.86 14.96
C HIS A 26 7.76 0.37 14.43
N GLU A 27 7.04 1.47 14.15
CA GLU A 27 7.64 2.72 13.70
C GLU A 27 8.61 3.30 14.74
N GLN A 28 8.22 3.33 16.01
CA GLN A 28 9.09 3.78 17.10
C GLN A 28 10.36 2.93 17.22
N CYS A 29 10.24 1.61 17.07
CA CYS A 29 11.39 0.70 17.09
C CYS A 29 12.37 1.00 15.95
N GLU A 30 11.87 1.25 14.74
CA GLU A 30 12.73 1.56 13.59
C GLU A 30 13.35 2.95 13.65
N ILE A 31 12.62 3.96 14.16
CA ILE A 31 13.18 5.29 14.46
C ILE A 31 14.33 5.16 15.47
N GLN A 32 14.15 4.34 16.52
CA GLN A 32 15.20 4.16 17.53
C GLN A 32 16.44 3.48 16.92
N LYS A 33 16.26 2.42 16.11
CA LYS A 33 17.37 1.77 15.40
C LYS A 33 18.13 2.74 14.49
N LEU A 34 17.41 3.63 13.79
CA LEU A 34 18.01 4.65 12.94
C LEU A 34 18.84 5.64 13.77
N LYS A 35 18.31 6.10 14.90
CA LYS A 35 19.03 6.97 15.85
C LYS A 35 20.28 6.29 16.40
N ASP A 36 20.17 5.04 16.85
CA ASP A 36 21.29 4.28 17.41
C ASP A 36 22.38 4.01 16.37
N SER A 37 21.99 3.76 15.12
CA SER A 37 22.92 3.63 14.00
C SER A 37 23.65 4.94 13.75
N TYR A 38 22.93 6.06 13.68
CA TYR A 38 23.51 7.39 13.49
C TYR A 38 24.52 7.74 14.59
N MET A 39 24.14 7.52 15.85
CA MET A 39 24.98 7.84 16.99
C MET A 39 26.26 7.02 17.01
N ARG A 40 26.20 5.73 16.64
CA ARG A 40 27.39 4.89 16.48
C ARG A 40 28.33 5.43 15.40
N SER A 41 27.80 5.73 14.22
CA SER A 41 28.63 6.26 13.13
C SER A 41 29.21 7.65 13.44
N LEU A 42 28.48 8.49 14.17
CA LEU A 42 28.98 9.79 14.64
C LEU A 42 30.14 9.62 15.65
N GLN A 43 30.04 8.63 16.55
CA GLN A 43 31.11 8.32 17.51
C GLN A 43 32.35 7.77 16.82
N GLU A 44 32.19 6.91 15.81
CA GLU A 44 33.29 6.40 14.98
C GLU A 44 33.99 7.53 14.22
N TRP A 45 33.21 8.41 13.58
CA TRP A 45 33.75 9.58 12.87
C TRP A 45 34.56 10.50 13.79
N LYS A 46 34.07 10.76 15.00
CA LYS A 46 34.80 11.56 16.01
C LYS A 46 36.16 10.96 16.39
N LYS A 47 36.34 9.64 16.29
CA LYS A 47 37.60 8.94 16.59
C LYS A 47 38.57 8.96 15.40
N HIS A 48 38.07 9.03 14.17
CA HIS A 48 38.84 8.89 12.93
C HIS A 48 38.70 10.14 12.05
N SER A 49 39.11 11.30 12.60
CA SER A 49 38.88 12.67 12.10
C SER A 49 39.38 13.04 10.69
N GLN A 50 39.74 12.05 9.85
CA GLN A 50 40.15 12.22 8.46
C GLN A 50 39.10 11.72 7.44
N GLU A 51 38.05 11.02 7.86
CA GLU A 51 37.01 10.54 6.94
C GLU A 51 35.83 11.51 6.80
N SER A 52 35.08 11.40 5.70
CA SER A 52 33.86 12.16 5.48
C SER A 52 32.83 11.87 6.57
N LYS A 53 32.03 12.87 6.92
CA LYS A 53 30.95 12.72 7.90
C LYS A 53 30.03 11.58 7.46
N SER A 54 29.78 10.62 8.36
CA SER A 54 28.89 9.51 8.06
C SER A 54 27.52 10.00 7.57
N GLU A 55 27.15 9.55 6.38
CA GLU A 55 25.80 9.71 5.84
C GLU A 55 24.84 8.72 6.50
N LEU A 56 23.69 9.23 6.93
CA LEU A 56 22.63 8.42 7.46
C LEU A 56 21.93 7.68 6.32
N SER A 57 22.12 6.36 6.21
CA SER A 57 21.30 5.55 5.30
C SER A 57 19.90 5.33 5.88
N SER A 58 18.93 6.05 5.34
CA SER A 58 17.50 5.95 5.68
C SER A 58 16.74 4.91 4.85
N GLN A 59 17.41 4.22 3.92
CA GLN A 59 16.77 3.28 2.99
C GLN A 59 16.02 2.15 3.72
N THR A 60 16.59 1.60 4.78
CA THR A 60 15.93 0.55 5.58
C THR A 60 14.69 1.08 6.29
N PHE A 61 14.73 2.32 6.77
CA PHE A 61 13.57 2.98 7.38
C PHE A 61 12.44 3.18 6.37
N PHE A 62 12.75 3.71 5.17
CA PHE A 62 11.75 3.89 4.12
C PHE A 62 11.13 2.58 3.65
N LYS A 63 11.93 1.53 3.46
CA LYS A 63 11.43 0.19 3.10
C LYS A 63 10.43 -0.34 4.14
N LYS A 64 10.71 -0.14 5.43
CA LYS A 64 9.81 -0.59 6.50
C LYS A 64 8.59 0.32 6.69
N SER A 65 8.74 1.62 6.48
CA SER A 65 7.62 2.56 6.45
C SER A 65 6.64 2.23 5.32
N HIS A 66 7.14 1.86 4.13
CA HIS A 66 6.32 1.39 3.03
C HIS A 66 5.51 0.14 3.39
N ILE A 67 6.08 -0.81 4.15
CA ILE A 67 5.35 -1.97 4.66
C ILE A 67 4.23 -1.53 5.62
N ASN A 68 4.49 -0.60 6.53
CA ASN A 68 3.45 -0.04 7.40
C ASN A 68 2.32 0.61 6.60
N TRP A 69 2.64 1.33 5.52
CA TRP A 69 1.64 1.91 4.62
C TRP A 69 0.74 0.85 3.98
N ILE A 70 1.33 -0.28 3.54
CA ILE A 70 0.58 -1.39 2.99
C ILE A 70 -0.36 -2.00 4.05
N ILE A 71 0.09 -2.17 5.29
CA ILE A 71 -0.75 -2.67 6.41
C ILE A 71 -1.92 -1.72 6.68
N VAL A 72 -1.70 -0.41 6.63
CA VAL A 72 -2.78 0.57 6.81
C VAL A 72 -3.88 0.38 5.76
N ILE A 73 -3.51 -0.05 4.55
CA ILE A 73 -4.48 -0.37 3.50
C ILE A 73 -5.08 -1.76 3.74
N PHE A 74 -4.31 -2.76 4.16
CA PHE A 74 -4.77 -4.13 4.41
C PHE A 74 -4.32 -4.66 5.78
N PRO A 75 -5.10 -4.38 6.84
CA PRO A 75 -4.74 -4.78 8.21
C PRO A 75 -4.51 -6.28 8.39
N ALA A 76 -5.21 -7.13 7.64
CA ALA A 76 -5.02 -8.59 7.70
C ALA A 76 -3.60 -9.05 7.29
N LEU A 77 -2.77 -8.19 6.69
CA LEU A 77 -1.37 -8.48 6.40
C LEU A 77 -0.46 -8.37 7.63
N LEU A 78 -0.93 -7.77 8.72
CA LEU A 78 -0.13 -7.54 9.92
C LEU A 78 0.42 -8.84 10.50
N ASP A 79 -0.39 -9.90 10.55
CA ASP A 79 0.03 -11.20 11.07
C ASP A 79 1.01 -11.92 10.13
N LEU A 80 0.89 -11.72 8.81
CA LEU A 80 1.84 -12.26 7.82
C LEU A 80 3.24 -11.66 7.98
N ILE A 81 3.33 -10.40 8.39
CA ILE A 81 4.62 -9.71 8.63
C ILE A 81 5.30 -10.21 9.91
N LYS A 82 4.51 -10.57 10.93
CA LYS A 82 5.03 -11.17 12.17
C LYS A 82 5.71 -12.51 11.90
N THR A 83 5.13 -13.32 11.01
CA THR A 83 5.64 -14.65 10.66
C THR A 83 6.77 -14.62 9.64
N GLU A 84 6.72 -13.71 8.67
CA GLU A 84 7.75 -13.56 7.64
C GLU A 84 8.41 -12.19 7.72
N GLN A 85 9.39 -12.05 8.64
CA GLN A 85 10.22 -10.85 8.72
C GLN A 85 10.80 -10.52 7.32
N CYS A 86 10.30 -9.43 6.72
CA CYS A 86 10.87 -8.70 5.59
C CYS A 86 10.74 -9.26 4.16
N LYS A 87 9.78 -10.14 3.82
CA LYS A 87 9.56 -10.55 2.41
C LYS A 87 8.15 -10.43 1.85
N LEU A 88 7.29 -9.60 2.43
CA LEU A 88 6.06 -9.19 1.75
C LEU A 88 6.39 -8.32 0.53
N LYS A 89 6.55 -9.01 -0.59
CA LYS A 89 6.76 -8.48 -1.94
C LYS A 89 5.39 -8.11 -2.53
N LEU A 90 4.76 -7.06 -1.99
CA LEU A 90 3.46 -6.57 -2.44
C LEU A 90 3.57 -5.39 -3.43
N THR A 91 4.52 -5.44 -4.37
CA THR A 91 4.46 -4.54 -5.53
C THR A 91 3.59 -5.17 -6.61
N ASN A 92 2.83 -4.36 -7.35
CA ASN A 92 2.07 -4.85 -8.52
C ASN A 92 2.98 -5.67 -9.45
N GLU A 93 4.21 -5.25 -9.72
CA GLU A 93 5.20 -6.04 -10.48
C GLU A 93 5.40 -7.45 -9.95
N LYS A 94 5.62 -7.64 -8.65
CA LYS A 94 5.82 -8.99 -8.05
C LYS A 94 4.53 -9.78 -7.91
N MET A 95 3.38 -9.12 -7.87
CA MET A 95 2.07 -9.78 -7.97
C MET A 95 1.75 -10.17 -9.42
N MET A 96 2.24 -9.41 -10.41
CA MET A 96 2.04 -9.59 -11.85
C MET A 96 3.04 -10.57 -12.49
N GLU A 97 4.31 -10.58 -12.06
CA GLU A 97 5.37 -11.49 -12.51
C GLU A 97 5.05 -12.96 -12.22
N ASN A 98 4.12 -13.24 -11.31
CA ASN A 98 3.67 -14.60 -10.98
C ASN A 98 2.68 -15.21 -11.99
N GLY A 99 2.67 -14.77 -13.26
CA GLY A 99 1.99 -15.48 -14.36
C GLY A 99 0.48 -15.67 -14.18
N TRP A 100 -0.20 -14.78 -13.46
CA TRP A 100 -1.61 -14.89 -13.08
C TRP A 100 -2.62 -14.86 -14.24
N HIS A 101 -2.22 -14.38 -15.42
CA HIS A 101 -3.02 -14.39 -16.65
C HIS A 101 -2.92 -15.71 -17.42
N ALA A 102 -1.93 -16.55 -17.12
CA ALA A 102 -1.74 -17.84 -17.76
C ALA A 102 -2.43 -18.89 -16.89
N GLY A 103 -3.65 -19.29 -17.28
CA GLY A 103 -4.49 -20.24 -16.54
C GLY A 103 -3.82 -21.59 -16.23
N GLY A 104 -3.00 -21.61 -15.19
CA GLY A 104 -2.32 -22.79 -14.66
C GLY A 104 -2.45 -22.81 -13.14
N ASP A 105 -2.62 -24.02 -12.61
CA ASP A 105 -3.11 -24.39 -11.26
C ASP A 105 -2.26 -23.97 -10.03
N LYS A 106 -1.51 -22.87 -10.10
CA LYS A 106 -0.82 -22.26 -8.95
C LYS A 106 -1.58 -21.02 -8.50
N LYS A 107 -2.75 -21.24 -7.91
CA LYS A 107 -3.56 -20.23 -7.23
C LYS A 107 -2.72 -19.53 -6.15
N THR A 108 -2.28 -18.31 -6.44
CA THR A 108 -1.50 -17.46 -5.56
C THR A 108 -2.28 -17.20 -4.26
N LEU A 109 -1.61 -17.32 -3.11
CA LEU A 109 -2.17 -17.17 -1.76
C LEU A 109 -3.09 -15.93 -1.61
N TYR A 110 -2.75 -14.85 -2.32
CA TYR A 110 -3.44 -13.56 -2.29
C TYR A 110 -4.77 -13.53 -3.07
N ILE A 111 -4.97 -14.32 -4.12
CA ILE A 111 -6.24 -14.33 -4.87
C ILE A 111 -7.36 -14.99 -4.05
N HIS A 112 -7.03 -16.07 -3.34
CA HIS A 112 -7.96 -16.69 -2.40
C HIS A 112 -8.21 -15.79 -1.19
N ALA A 113 -7.17 -15.12 -0.70
CA ALA A 113 -7.27 -14.19 0.42
C ALA A 113 -7.83 -12.81 0.03
N ILE A 114 -8.09 -12.49 -1.24
CA ILE A 114 -8.41 -11.11 -1.67
C ILE A 114 -9.67 -10.56 -1.00
N ASN A 115 -10.67 -11.42 -0.75
CA ASN A 115 -11.86 -11.02 -0.01
C ASN A 115 -11.52 -10.76 1.45
N THR A 116 -10.72 -11.61 2.07
CA THR A 116 -10.25 -11.43 3.45
C THR A 116 -9.45 -10.13 3.60
N LEU A 117 -8.54 -9.85 2.65
CA LEU A 117 -7.75 -8.62 2.64
C LEU A 117 -8.65 -7.38 2.48
N ALA A 118 -9.52 -7.37 1.48
CA ALA A 118 -10.45 -6.26 1.26
C ALA A 118 -11.39 -6.07 2.46
N ASN A 119 -11.94 -7.15 3.01
CA ASN A 119 -12.86 -7.10 4.16
C ASN A 119 -12.19 -6.62 5.45
N SER A 120 -10.86 -6.78 5.56
CA SER A 120 -10.10 -6.20 6.69
C SER A 120 -9.90 -4.69 6.57
N SER A 121 -10.17 -4.10 5.39
CA SER A 121 -9.85 -2.71 5.09
C SER A 121 -11.08 -1.81 5.15
N PHE A 122 -11.09 -0.85 6.06
CA PHE A 122 -12.09 0.22 6.08
C PHE A 122 -12.11 1.04 4.77
N LYS A 123 -10.95 1.20 4.10
CA LYS A 123 -10.89 1.88 2.81
C LYS A 123 -11.71 1.14 1.74
N TYR A 124 -11.65 -0.19 1.72
CA TYR A 124 -12.42 -1.00 0.78
C TYR A 124 -13.91 -0.99 1.10
N HIS A 125 -14.30 -0.97 2.37
CA HIS A 125 -15.71 -0.78 2.75
C HIS A 125 -16.25 0.57 2.27
N VAL A 126 -15.46 1.64 2.39
CA VAL A 126 -15.82 2.96 1.85
C VAL A 126 -15.93 2.92 0.33
N ILE A 127 -14.96 2.33 -0.37
CA ILE A 127 -15.00 2.18 -1.83
C ILE A 127 -16.25 1.37 -2.24
N GLN A 128 -16.54 0.27 -1.56
CA GLN A 128 -17.73 -0.54 -1.81
C GLN A 128 -19.01 0.28 -1.62
N HIS A 129 -19.11 1.07 -0.56
CA HIS A 129 -20.25 1.94 -0.32
C HIS A 129 -20.42 2.99 -1.42
N ILE A 130 -19.31 3.62 -1.87
CA ILE A 130 -19.33 4.56 -3.01
C ILE A 130 -19.84 3.85 -4.26
N LEU A 131 -19.31 2.67 -4.58
CA LEU A 131 -19.70 1.91 -5.76
C LEU A 131 -21.17 1.45 -5.73
N GLN A 132 -21.70 1.13 -4.54
CA GLN A 132 -23.12 0.78 -4.37
C GLN A 132 -24.05 2.00 -4.52
N GLY A 133 -23.54 3.20 -4.23
CA GLY A 133 -24.26 4.46 -4.42
C GLY A 133 -24.23 4.99 -5.86
N MET A 134 -23.42 4.39 -6.75
CA MET A 134 -23.33 4.82 -8.14
C MET A 134 -24.64 4.57 -8.89
N GLY A 135 -25.08 5.58 -9.62
CA GLY A 135 -26.34 5.59 -10.34
C GLY A 135 -26.15 5.60 -11.86
N ARG A 136 -27.01 6.37 -12.51
CA ARG A 136 -26.92 6.69 -13.93
C ARG A 136 -26.66 8.18 -14.06
N ASP A 137 -25.84 8.54 -15.05
CA ASP A 137 -25.61 9.93 -15.41
C ASP A 137 -26.88 10.57 -16.03
N TYR A 138 -26.77 11.86 -16.39
CA TYR A 138 -27.88 12.60 -16.98
C TYR A 138 -28.37 12.04 -18.34
N CYS A 139 -27.54 11.24 -19.03
CA CYS A 139 -27.88 10.54 -20.27
C CYS A 139 -28.50 9.15 -20.01
N GLY A 140 -28.63 8.73 -18.75
CA GLY A 140 -29.09 7.39 -18.38
C GLY A 140 -28.00 6.31 -18.52
N CYS A 141 -26.76 6.68 -18.83
CA CYS A 141 -25.64 5.76 -18.88
C CYS A 141 -25.16 5.44 -17.45
N PRO A 142 -24.66 4.22 -17.18
CA PRO A 142 -24.05 3.93 -15.89
C PRO A 142 -22.91 4.89 -15.59
N GLU A 143 -22.88 5.42 -14.37
CA GLU A 143 -21.77 6.26 -13.92
C GLU A 143 -20.45 5.49 -13.96
N LYS A 144 -19.34 6.23 -14.10
CA LYS A 144 -17.99 5.67 -14.15
C LYS A 144 -17.15 6.32 -13.07
N ILE A 145 -16.31 5.51 -12.42
CA ILE A 145 -15.35 5.97 -11.42
C ILE A 145 -13.93 5.71 -11.90
N VAL A 146 -13.03 6.66 -11.62
CA VAL A 146 -11.60 6.49 -11.81
C VAL A 146 -10.99 6.30 -10.43
N ILE A 147 -10.33 5.17 -10.22
CA ILE A 147 -9.61 4.87 -8.97
C ILE A 147 -8.13 4.89 -9.29
N LEU A 148 -7.41 5.84 -8.70
CA LEU A 148 -5.96 5.90 -8.73
C LEU A 148 -5.43 5.16 -7.51
N THR A 149 -4.73 4.05 -7.75
CA THR A 149 -4.29 3.16 -6.68
C THR A 149 -3.01 2.43 -7.10
N GLU A 150 -2.11 2.23 -6.14
CA GLU A 150 -0.99 1.31 -6.29
C GLU A 150 -1.43 -0.16 -6.15
N PHE A 151 -2.70 -0.42 -5.79
CA PHE A 151 -3.18 -1.73 -5.37
C PHE A 151 -4.51 -2.16 -6.01
N PHE A 152 -4.56 -3.44 -6.42
CA PHE A 152 -5.72 -4.32 -6.70
C PHE A 152 -6.91 -3.79 -7.54
N CYS A 153 -6.80 -3.94 -8.87
CA CYS A 153 -7.96 -3.99 -9.77
C CYS A 153 -8.76 -5.31 -9.68
N MET A 154 -8.14 -6.40 -9.21
CA MET A 154 -8.73 -7.74 -9.21
C MET A 154 -9.93 -7.89 -8.26
N TRP A 155 -9.93 -7.19 -7.13
CA TRP A 155 -11.05 -7.26 -6.19
C TRP A 155 -12.33 -6.72 -6.85
N LEU A 156 -12.24 -5.60 -7.58
CA LEU A 156 -13.37 -5.01 -8.32
C LEU A 156 -13.92 -5.99 -9.38
N GLN A 157 -13.04 -6.64 -10.14
CA GLN A 157 -13.45 -7.66 -11.11
C GLN A 157 -14.18 -8.82 -10.44
N LYS A 158 -13.71 -9.28 -9.27
CA LYS A 158 -14.35 -10.35 -8.49
C LYS A 158 -15.72 -9.97 -7.94
N GLN A 159 -15.96 -8.67 -7.71
CA GLN A 159 -17.29 -8.15 -7.36
C GLN A 159 -18.21 -7.95 -8.58
N GLY A 160 -17.74 -8.27 -9.79
CA GLY A 160 -18.53 -8.19 -11.02
C GLY A 160 -18.47 -6.84 -11.74
N TYR A 161 -17.57 -5.92 -11.34
CA TYR A 161 -17.39 -4.66 -12.05
C TYR A 161 -16.60 -4.83 -13.33
N CYS A 162 -16.99 -4.09 -14.38
CA CYS A 162 -16.18 -3.95 -15.59
C CYS A 162 -15.02 -2.99 -15.32
N VAL A 163 -13.78 -3.49 -15.38
CA VAL A 163 -12.58 -2.73 -15.02
C VAL A 163 -11.66 -2.61 -16.22
N ALA A 164 -11.30 -1.38 -16.58
CA ALA A 164 -10.18 -1.08 -17.48
C ALA A 164 -9.03 -0.51 -16.65
N ALA A 165 -7.89 -1.21 -16.63
CA ALA A 165 -6.69 -0.77 -15.92
C ALA A 165 -5.68 -0.19 -16.91
N VAL A 166 -5.14 0.98 -16.59
CA VAL A 166 -4.00 1.58 -17.30
C VAL A 166 -2.81 1.53 -16.36
N TYR A 167 -1.81 0.73 -16.72
CA TYR A 167 -0.56 0.63 -15.98
C TYR A 167 0.43 1.63 -16.57
N SER A 168 0.94 2.54 -15.76
CA SER A 168 2.06 3.40 -16.12
C SER A 168 3.30 2.88 -15.41
N SER A 169 4.29 2.43 -16.16
CA SER A 169 5.66 2.32 -15.68
C SER A 169 6.27 3.72 -15.75
N MET A 170 6.17 4.50 -14.68
CA MET A 170 7.05 5.66 -14.53
C MET A 170 8.45 5.12 -14.24
N SER A 171 9.20 4.79 -15.30
CA SER A 171 10.65 4.69 -15.21
C SER A 171 11.17 6.11 -15.06
N VAL A 172 11.58 6.48 -13.85
CA VAL A 172 12.48 7.61 -13.70
C VAL A 172 13.81 7.10 -14.29
N GLU A 173 14.17 7.58 -15.48
CA GLU A 173 15.53 7.40 -15.99
C GLU A 173 16.48 8.08 -14.98
N ASP A 174 17.42 7.29 -14.44
CA ASP A 174 18.48 7.75 -13.52
C ASP A 174 19.42 8.75 -14.20
#